data_AF-A0A0U3P8R0-F1
#
_entry.id   AF-A0A0U3P8R0-F1
#
_cell.length_a   1.000
_cell.length_b   1.000
_cell.length_c   1.000
_cell.angle_alpha   90.00
_cell.angle_beta   90.00
_cell.angle_gamma   90.00
#
_symmetry.space_group_name_H-M   'P 1'
#
loop_
_entity.id
_entity.type
_entity.pdbx_description
1 polymer ?
#
loop_
_entity_poly.entity_id
_entity_poly.type
_entity_poly.pdbx_seq_one_letter_code
_entity_poly.pdbx_strand_id
1 'polypeptide(L)'
;MKYKDTLCQVKQAFYNYELAQIFILSGKQVNINVNSKSLTPEKYVEVINFVIKKLKKEEQRILNNNFLEKDFQNWWCEYYSRSTYYRLSKEAYDNFLNLIKEI
;
A
#
# COMPACT_ATOMS: atom_id res chain seq x y z
N MET A 1 17.18 -3.25 -2.75
CA MET A 1 16.09 -4.22 -2.47
C MET A 1 15.69 -4.89 -3.78
N LYS A 2 15.48 -6.21 -3.84
CA LYS A 2 14.99 -6.85 -5.08
C LYS A 2 13.49 -6.56 -5.22
N TYR A 3 12.99 -6.35 -6.44
CA TYR A 3 11.59 -5.99 -6.70
C TYR A 3 10.57 -6.92 -6.03
N LYS A 4 10.86 -8.23 -5.98
CA LYS A 4 10.00 -9.22 -5.31
C LYS A 4 9.87 -8.96 -3.80
N ASP A 5 10.94 -8.52 -3.15
CA ASP A 5 10.96 -8.22 -1.72
C ASP A 5 10.17 -6.94 -1.44
N THR A 6 10.35 -5.91 -2.28
CA THR A 6 9.55 -4.67 -2.24
C THR A 6 8.06 -4.99 -2.36
N LEU A 7 7.67 -5.73 -3.41
CA LEU A 7 6.28 -6.08 -3.64
C LEU A 7 5.69 -6.90 -2.49
N CYS A 8 6.46 -7.81 -1.89
CA CYS A 8 6.01 -8.60 -0.74
C CYS A 8 5.69 -7.69 0.47
N GLN A 9 6.56 -6.74 0.79
CA GLN A 9 6.35 -5.80 1.88
C GLN A 9 5.13 -4.90 1.65
N VAL A 10 4.95 -4.41 0.42
CA VAL A 10 3.77 -3.61 0.07
C VAL A 10 2.49 -4.44 0.20
N LYS A 11 2.47 -5.67 -0.33
CA LYS A 11 1.33 -6.59 -0.16
C LYS A 11 0.98 -6.80 1.31
N GLN A 12 1.99 -7.03 2.15
CA GLN A 12 1.77 -7.21 3.59
C GLN A 12 1.17 -5.95 4.24
N ALA A 13 1.65 -4.76 3.86
CA ALA A 13 1.12 -3.51 4.38
C ALA A 13 -0.37 -3.32 4.02
N PHE A 14 -0.74 -3.58 2.77
CA PHE A 14 -2.15 -3.47 2.34
C PHE A 14 -3.03 -4.56 2.95
N TYR A 15 -2.53 -5.78 3.14
CA TYR A 15 -3.26 -6.81 3.87
C TYR A 15 -3.54 -6.39 5.32
N ASN A 16 -2.53 -5.87 6.02
CA ASN A 16 -2.70 -5.34 7.38
C ASN A 16 -3.68 -4.15 7.40
N TYR A 17 -3.73 -3.36 6.34
CA TYR A 17 -4.63 -2.22 6.22
C TYR A 17 -6.08 -2.68 6.08
N GLU A 18 -6.34 -3.68 5.23
CA GLU A 18 -7.65 -4.34 5.13
C GLU A 18 -8.08 -4.93 6.48
N LEU A 19 -7.19 -5.64 7.16
CA LEU A 19 -7.46 -6.17 8.50
C LEU A 19 -7.77 -5.06 9.52
N ALA A 20 -7.00 -3.97 9.50
CA ALA A 20 -7.21 -2.83 10.38
C ALA A 20 -8.62 -2.25 10.23
N GLN A 21 -9.06 -2.06 8.99
CA GLN A 21 -10.42 -1.59 8.71
C GLN A 21 -11.49 -2.53 9.26
N ILE A 22 -11.33 -3.85 9.09
CA ILE A 22 -12.26 -4.85 9.62
C ILE A 22 -12.30 -4.80 11.15
N PHE A 23 -11.15 -4.63 11.81
CA PHE A 23 -11.10 -4.51 13.28
C PHE A 23 -11.81 -3.26 13.80
N ILE A 24 -11.59 -2.12 13.15
CA ILE A 24 -12.30 -0.86 13.46
C ILE A 24 -13.82 -1.07 13.33
N LEU A 25 -14.28 -1.66 12.23
CA LEU A 25 -15.70 -1.89 11.97
C LEU A 25 -16.33 -2.91 12.93
N SER A 26 -15.57 -3.91 13.37
CA SER A 26 -16.04 -4.94 14.31
C SER A 26 -15.92 -4.55 15.79
N GLY A 27 -15.33 -3.40 16.11
CA GLY A 27 -15.12 -2.94 17.49
C GLY A 27 -14.16 -3.80 18.31
N LYS A 28 -13.35 -4.64 17.67
CA LYS A 28 -12.36 -5.51 18.32
C LYS A 28 -10.98 -4.84 18.36
N GLN A 29 -10.36 -4.79 19.53
CA GLN A 29 -8.99 -4.29 19.66
C GLN A 29 -7.99 -5.33 19.15
N VAL A 30 -7.14 -4.95 18.19
CA VAL A 30 -6.00 -5.74 17.71
C VAL A 30 -4.78 -4.85 17.54
N ASN A 31 -3.63 -5.30 18.02
CA ASN A 31 -2.36 -4.60 17.79
C ASN A 31 -1.78 -5.00 16.43
N ILE A 32 -1.57 -4.02 15.55
CA ILE A 32 -0.92 -4.23 14.25
C ILE A 32 0.53 -3.77 14.38
N ASN A 33 1.48 -4.70 14.13
CA ASN A 33 2.91 -4.41 14.24
C ASN A 33 3.41 -3.77 12.95
N VAL A 34 3.96 -2.55 13.07
CA VAL A 34 4.50 -1.78 11.95
C VAL A 34 5.83 -1.21 12.41
N ASN A 35 6.91 -1.60 11.76
CA ASN A 35 8.27 -1.12 12.07
C ASN A 35 8.54 -1.09 13.59
N SER A 36 8.23 -2.18 14.31
CA SER A 36 8.46 -2.35 15.75
C SER A 36 7.72 -1.38 16.70
N LYS A 37 6.79 -0.56 16.19
CA LYS A 37 5.82 0.19 17.00
C LYS A 37 4.46 -0.52 16.92
N SER A 38 3.87 -0.80 18.07
CA SER A 38 2.48 -1.27 18.16
C SER A 38 1.56 -0.09 17.86
N LEU A 39 0.98 -0.06 16.66
CA LEU A 39 -0.03 0.92 16.28
C LEU A 39 -1.42 0.35 16.53
N THR A 40 -2.34 1.21 16.97
CA THR A 40 -3.77 0.86 16.95
C THR A 40 -4.24 0.73 15.50
N PRO A 41 -5.30 -0.05 15.22
CA PRO A 41 -5.85 -0.18 13.88
C PRO A 41 -6.20 1.17 13.25
N GLU A 42 -6.77 2.09 14.01
CA GLU A 42 -7.13 3.45 13.57
C GLU A 42 -5.88 4.21 13.15
N LYS A 43 -4.84 4.16 13.99
CA LYS A 43 -3.59 4.86 13.67
C LYS A 43 -2.89 4.26 12.47
N TYR A 44 -2.98 2.94 12.29
CA TYR A 44 -2.44 2.30 11.10
C TYR A 44 -3.16 2.75 9.82
N VAL A 45 -4.49 2.77 9.85
CA VAL A 45 -5.30 3.25 8.71
C VAL A 45 -4.99 4.71 8.40
N GLU A 46 -4.85 5.57 9.41
CA GLU A 46 -4.44 6.97 9.23
C GLU A 46 -3.07 7.09 8.56
N VAL A 47 -2.08 6.32 9.04
CA VAL A 47 -0.71 6.34 8.50
C VAL A 47 -0.71 5.91 7.03
N ILE A 48 -1.36 4.80 6.69
CA ILE A 48 -1.43 4.33 5.30
C ILE A 48 -2.14 5.35 4.41
N ASN A 49 -3.27 5.90 4.85
CA ASN A 49 -3.99 6.94 4.10
C ASN A 49 -3.14 8.20 3.89
N PHE A 50 -2.37 8.61 4.90
CA PHE A 50 -1.47 9.74 4.82
C PHE A 50 -0.33 9.49 3.82
N VAL A 51 0.29 8.30 3.87
CA VAL A 51 1.36 7.91 2.94
C VAL A 51 0.83 7.89 1.50
N ILE A 52 -0.33 7.29 1.26
CA ILE A 52 -0.94 7.25 -0.08
C ILE A 52 -1.16 8.68 -0.61
N LYS A 53 -1.70 9.58 0.22
CA LYS A 53 -1.92 10.99 -0.16
C LYS A 53 -0.63 11.76 -0.50
N LYS A 54 0.52 11.36 0.05
CA LYS A 54 1.83 11.98 -0.24
C LYS A 54 2.44 11.54 -1.56
N LEU A 55 2.04 10.40 -2.09
CA LEU A 55 2.55 9.90 -3.36
C LEU A 55 2.07 10.74 -4.55
N LYS A 56 2.76 10.66 -5.68
CA LYS A 56 2.32 11.30 -6.92
C LYS A 56 1.06 10.63 -7.45
N LYS A 57 0.28 11.35 -8.27
CA LYS A 57 -0.99 10.83 -8.84
C LYS A 57 -0.83 9.49 -9.57
N GLU A 58 0.26 9.30 -10.32
CA GLU A 58 0.52 8.04 -11.03
C GLU A 58 0.79 6.88 -10.06
N GLU A 59 1.55 7.14 -8.99
CA GLU A 59 1.86 6.16 -7.95
C GLU A 59 0.61 5.80 -7.14
N GLN A 60 -0.20 6.79 -6.80
CA GLN A 60 -1.51 6.59 -6.17
C GLN A 60 -2.40 5.70 -7.04
N ARG A 61 -2.51 5.97 -8.35
CA ARG A 61 -3.30 5.14 -9.27
C ARG A 61 -2.83 3.69 -9.25
N ILE A 62 -1.52 3.47 -9.33
CA ILE A 62 -0.93 2.12 -9.27
C ILE A 62 -1.28 1.43 -7.97
N LEU A 63 -1.07 2.07 -6.82
CA LEU A 63 -1.36 1.43 -5.53
C LEU A 63 -2.85 1.14 -5.36
N ASN A 64 -3.71 2.10 -5.72
CA ASN A 64 -5.15 1.93 -5.61
C ASN A 64 -5.61 0.73 -6.45
N ASN A 65 -5.27 0.69 -7.74
CA ASN A 65 -5.74 -0.37 -8.63
C ASN A 65 -5.07 -1.72 -8.36
N ASN A 66 -3.86 -1.75 -7.78
CA ASN A 66 -3.18 -3.01 -7.49
C ASN A 66 -3.55 -3.62 -6.13
N PHE A 67 -4.00 -2.82 -5.17
CA PHE A 67 -4.19 -3.28 -3.79
C PHE A 67 -5.53 -2.92 -3.16
N LEU A 68 -6.18 -1.82 -3.56
CA LEU A 68 -7.44 -1.35 -2.97
C LEU A 68 -8.65 -1.68 -3.85
N GLU A 69 -8.54 -1.40 -5.13
CA GLU A 69 -9.55 -1.61 -6.16
C GLU A 69 -9.16 -2.86 -6.95
N LYS A 70 -9.45 -4.04 -6.40
CA LYS A 70 -9.03 -5.35 -6.97
C LYS A 70 -9.87 -5.79 -8.18
N ASP A 71 -10.50 -4.86 -8.87
CA ASP A 71 -11.59 -5.15 -9.80
C ASP A 71 -11.11 -5.69 -11.16
N PHE A 72 -9.88 -5.34 -11.60
CA PHE A 72 -9.42 -5.73 -12.93
C PHE A 72 -7.90 -5.99 -13.03
N GLN A 73 -7.53 -7.23 -13.39
CA GLN A 73 -6.14 -7.72 -13.39
C GLN A 73 -5.20 -7.03 -14.40
N ASN A 74 -5.74 -6.35 -15.41
CA ASN A 74 -4.98 -5.70 -16.49
C ASN A 74 -5.38 -4.24 -16.73
N TRP A 75 -5.81 -3.53 -15.68
CA TRP A 75 -6.26 -2.13 -15.76
C TRP A 75 -5.22 -1.20 -16.39
N TRP A 76 -3.95 -1.52 -16.22
CA TRP A 76 -2.83 -0.72 -16.70
C TRP A 76 -2.68 -0.70 -18.23
N CYS A 77 -3.28 -1.67 -18.95
CA CYS A 77 -3.17 -1.77 -20.41
C CYS A 77 -3.75 -0.56 -21.14
N GLU A 78 -4.70 0.14 -20.53
CA GLU A 78 -5.33 1.34 -21.11
C GLU A 78 -4.49 2.61 -20.92
N TYR A 79 -3.50 2.57 -20.02
CA TYR A 79 -2.74 3.75 -19.59
C TYR A 79 -1.26 3.64 -19.94
N TYR A 80 -0.71 2.44 -19.94
CA TYR A 80 0.73 2.22 -19.96
C TYR A 80 1.11 1.06 -20.87
N SER A 81 2.27 1.19 -21.51
CA SER A 81 2.96 0.01 -22.04
C SER A 81 3.36 -0.92 -20.88
N ARG A 82 3.56 -2.21 -21.18
CA ARG A 82 3.99 -3.20 -20.18
C ARG A 82 5.27 -2.77 -19.45
N SER A 83 6.28 -2.31 -20.16
CA SER A 83 7.56 -1.88 -19.57
C SER A 83 7.38 -0.63 -18.69
N THR A 84 6.60 0.34 -19.16
CA THR A 84 6.25 1.55 -18.38
C THR A 84 5.54 1.17 -17.08
N TYR A 85 4.56 0.27 -17.16
CA TYR A 85 3.80 -0.18 -15.99
C TYR A 85 4.70 -0.80 -14.92
N TYR A 86 5.58 -1.74 -15.28
CA TYR A 86 6.46 -2.38 -14.29
C TYR A 86 7.47 -1.39 -13.69
N ARG A 87 7.97 -0.44 -14.48
CA ARG A 87 8.87 0.61 -13.98
C ARG A 87 8.14 1.51 -12.97
N LEU A 88 6.99 2.06 -13.35
CA LEU A 88 6.19 2.91 -12.47
C LEU A 88 5.70 2.14 -11.24
N SER A 89 5.39 0.85 -11.37
CA SER A 89 5.00 0.00 -10.24
C SER A 89 6.13 -0.12 -9.23
N LYS A 90 7.34 -0.40 -9.71
CA LYS A 90 8.51 -0.46 -8.84
C LYS A 90 8.74 0.89 -8.13
N GLU A 91 8.68 2.00 -8.86
CA GLU A 91 8.86 3.34 -8.29
C GLU A 91 7.80 3.64 -7.23
N ALA A 92 6.53 3.37 -7.50
CA ALA A 92 5.43 3.56 -6.55
C ALA A 92 5.64 2.74 -5.26
N TYR A 93 6.06 1.47 -5.39
CA TYR A 93 6.27 0.59 -4.25
C TYR A 93 7.48 0.99 -3.41
N ASP A 94 8.60 1.33 -4.06
CA ASP A 94 9.79 1.79 -3.36
C ASP A 94 9.50 3.11 -2.63
N ASN A 95 8.82 4.07 -3.27
CA ASN A 95 8.46 5.35 -2.67
C ASN A 95 7.47 5.20 -1.50
N PHE A 96 6.47 4.33 -1.64
CA PHE A 96 5.54 4.00 -0.56
C PHE A 96 6.26 3.46 0.68
N LEU A 97 7.16 2.48 0.50
CA LEU A 97 7.91 1.91 1.62
C LEU A 97 8.89 2.91 2.24
N ASN A 98 9.49 3.80 1.45
CA ASN A 98 10.34 4.86 1.97
C ASN A 98 9.54 5.81 2.86
N LEU A 99 8.37 6.27 2.41
CA LEU A 99 7.49 7.13 3.21
C LEU A 99 7.00 6.45 4.50
N ILE A 100 6.74 5.14 4.49
CA ILE A 100 6.37 4.39 5.71
C ILE A 100 7.52 4.34 6.72
N LYS A 101 8.77 4.22 6.25
CA LYS A 101 9.95 4.16 7.13
C LYS A 101 10.28 5.49 7.79
N GLU A 102 9.80 6.60 7.24
CA GLU A 102 10.00 7.95 7.77
C GLU A 102 9.02 8.32 8.92
N ILE A 103 8.09 7.42 9.28
CA ILE A 103 7.05 7.61 10.31
C ILE A 103 7.39 6.78 11.57
#